data_AF-A0A5C5QF55-F1
#
_entry.id   AF-A0A5C5QF55-F1
#
_cell.length_a   1.000
_cell.length_b   1.000
_cell.length_c   1.000
_cell.angle_alpha   90.00
_cell.angle_beta   90.00
_cell.angle_gamma   90.00
#
_symmetry.space_group_name_H-M   'P 1'
#
loop_
_entity.id
_entity.type
_entity.pdbx_description
1 polymer ?
#
loop_
_entity_poly.entity_id
_entity_poly.type
_entity_poly.pdbx_seq_one_letter_code
_entity_poly.pdbx_strand_id
1 'polypeptide(L)'
;NLAGLYRTGWPGQPGVEQDTSKMLDLYERMVKLKVPLGYYNWAVIAEHGRGVLKSDRMASSYMFQAAQLGSPLAQVRIGNYFSFELPRNRQDDRMAESYFRCAGGQDSPEAIIETAAFYEIAKKNKPRALFYYQRAASLGNFTGVSNLRGAFETMPHPIHDFGYKPNPELYELYTTLWKQLQADNNLRFPNLMKDHPLPAHPTQGFDAEHPDRRPEL
;
A
#
# COMPACT_ATOMS: atom_id res chain seq x y z
N ASN A 1 -7.88 -9.91 -12.43
CA ASN A 1 -7.74 -9.20 -13.73
C ASN A 1 -7.28 -10.20 -14.78
N LEU A 2 -8.01 -10.35 -15.89
CA LEU A 2 -7.70 -11.30 -16.98
C LEU A 2 -6.30 -11.08 -17.58
N ALA A 3 -5.86 -9.84 -17.73
CA ALA A 3 -4.52 -9.56 -18.24
C ALA A 3 -3.42 -10.04 -17.27
N GLY A 4 -3.72 -10.06 -15.96
CA GLY A 4 -2.85 -10.67 -14.95
C GLY A 4 -2.72 -12.19 -15.13
N LEU A 5 -3.81 -12.87 -15.51
CA LEU A 5 -3.79 -14.31 -15.81
C LEU A 5 -2.96 -14.61 -17.05
N TYR A 6 -3.09 -13.83 -18.12
CA TYR A 6 -2.24 -14.01 -19.31
C TYR A 6 -0.76 -13.72 -19.03
N ARG A 7 -0.45 -12.87 -18.04
CA ARG A 7 0.93 -12.59 -17.62
C ARG A 7 1.57 -13.77 -16.86
N THR A 8 0.84 -14.40 -15.94
CA THR A 8 1.41 -15.41 -15.03
C THR A 8 1.07 -16.85 -15.40
N GLY A 9 0.03 -17.06 -16.20
CA GLY A 9 -0.67 -18.34 -16.27
C GLY A 9 -1.37 -18.65 -14.95
N TRP A 10 -2.02 -19.82 -14.86
CA TRP A 10 -2.50 -20.38 -13.60
C TRP A 10 -1.73 -21.67 -13.25
N PRO A 11 -0.80 -21.64 -12.28
CA PRO A 11 -0.06 -22.83 -11.89
C PRO A 11 -1.02 -23.95 -11.43
N GLY A 12 -0.94 -25.12 -12.08
CA GLY A 12 -1.74 -26.29 -11.73
C GLY A 12 -3.16 -26.34 -12.32
N GLN A 13 -3.57 -25.38 -13.16
CA GLN A 13 -4.81 -25.48 -13.94
C GLN A 13 -4.51 -25.53 -15.45
N PRO A 14 -4.68 -26.71 -16.10
CA PRO A 14 -4.61 -26.81 -17.55
C PRO A 14 -5.64 -25.88 -18.22
N GLY A 15 -5.22 -25.08 -19.20
CA GLY A 15 -6.08 -24.18 -19.97
C GLY A 15 -5.92 -22.68 -19.71
N VAL A 16 -5.09 -22.26 -18.75
CA VAL A 16 -4.71 -20.84 -18.55
C VAL A 16 -3.21 -20.68 -18.75
N GLU A 17 -2.80 -20.69 -20.01
CA GLU A 17 -1.40 -20.52 -20.41
C GLU A 17 -0.97 -19.05 -20.37
N GLN A 18 0.33 -18.84 -20.16
CA GLN A 18 0.92 -17.52 -20.35
C GLN A 18 0.82 -17.12 -21.82
N ASP A 19 0.28 -15.93 -22.09
CA ASP A 19 0.11 -15.39 -23.43
C ASP A 19 0.45 -13.89 -23.40
N THR A 20 1.72 -13.59 -23.69
CA THR A 20 2.24 -12.23 -23.67
C THR A 20 1.52 -11.33 -24.66
N SER A 21 1.09 -11.86 -25.82
CA SER A 21 0.40 -11.06 -26.83
C SER A 21 -0.98 -10.61 -26.33
N LYS A 22 -1.79 -11.54 -25.83
CA LYS A 22 -3.13 -11.19 -25.29
C LYS A 22 -3.05 -10.29 -24.06
N MET A 23 -2.02 -10.46 -23.23
CA MET A 23 -1.75 -9.55 -22.12
C MET A 23 -1.51 -8.11 -22.61
N LEU A 24 -0.64 -7.93 -23.61
CA LEU A 24 -0.34 -6.61 -24.18
C LEU A 24 -1.56 -5.99 -24.88
N ASP A 25 -2.34 -6.77 -25.63
CA ASP A 25 -3.57 -6.30 -26.28
C ASP A 25 -4.59 -5.78 -25.27
N LEU A 26 -4.77 -6.48 -24.14
CA LEU A 26 -5.64 -6.03 -23.07
C LEU A 26 -5.15 -4.74 -22.42
N TYR A 27 -3.85 -4.62 -22.17
CA TYR A 27 -3.30 -3.39 -21.63
C TYR A 27 -3.45 -2.22 -22.62
N GLU A 28 -3.21 -2.44 -23.91
CA GLU A 28 -3.40 -1.41 -24.94
C GLU A 28 -4.86 -0.96 -24.99
N ARG A 29 -5.80 -1.89 -24.89
CA ARG A 29 -7.23 -1.57 -24.81
C ARG A 29 -7.55 -0.75 -23.57
N MET A 30 -7.00 -1.10 -22.40
CA MET A 30 -7.18 -0.32 -21.17
C MET A 30 -6.62 1.10 -21.32
N VAL A 31 -5.46 1.27 -21.97
CA VAL A 31 -4.88 2.58 -22.28
C VAL A 31 -5.76 3.38 -23.25
N LYS A 32 -6.27 2.76 -24.33
CA LYS A 32 -7.21 3.41 -25.27
C LYS A 32 -8.48 3.90 -24.55
N LEU A 33 -8.94 3.14 -23.55
CA LEU A 33 -10.09 3.48 -22.70
C LEU A 33 -9.75 4.41 -21.52
N LYS A 34 -8.50 4.89 -21.44
CA LYS A 34 -7.99 5.76 -20.37
C LYS A 34 -8.13 5.17 -18.95
N VAL A 35 -8.08 3.84 -18.83
CA VAL A 35 -8.15 3.15 -17.53
C VAL A 35 -6.79 3.28 -16.82
N PRO A 36 -6.73 3.81 -15.58
CA PRO A 36 -5.47 4.06 -14.86
C PRO A 36 -4.60 2.81 -14.72
N LEU A 37 -5.23 1.67 -14.45
CA LEU A 37 -4.56 0.38 -14.32
C LEU A 37 -3.89 -0.08 -15.63
N GLY A 38 -4.41 0.32 -16.79
CA GLY A 38 -3.80 0.01 -18.09
C GLY A 38 -2.46 0.71 -18.27
N TYR A 39 -2.42 2.01 -17.95
CA TYR A 39 -1.19 2.79 -17.98
C TYR A 39 -0.14 2.27 -16.99
N TYR A 40 -0.54 1.94 -15.76
CA TYR A 40 0.35 1.37 -14.75
C TYR A 40 0.96 0.05 -15.21
N ASN A 41 0.13 -0.87 -15.70
CA ASN A 41 0.59 -2.18 -16.15
C ASN A 41 1.53 -2.09 -17.37
N TRP A 42 1.27 -1.17 -18.29
CA TRP A 42 2.20 -0.88 -19.40
C TRP A 42 3.54 -0.36 -18.91
N ALA A 43 3.53 0.58 -17.97
CA ALA A 43 4.76 1.13 -17.40
C ALA A 43 5.62 0.04 -16.75
N VAL A 44 5.01 -0.83 -15.92
CA VAL A 44 5.72 -1.94 -15.25
C VAL A 44 6.36 -2.91 -16.25
N ILE A 45 5.66 -3.27 -17.35
CA ILE A 45 6.25 -4.15 -18.38
C ILE A 45 7.39 -3.46 -19.13
N ALA A 46 7.26 -2.16 -19.43
CA ALA A 46 8.31 -1.40 -20.08
C ALA A 46 9.59 -1.28 -19.22
N GLU A 47 9.44 -1.13 -17.90
CA GLU A 47 10.58 -1.10 -16.96
C GLU A 47 11.32 -2.44 -16.84
N HIS A 48 10.58 -3.57 -16.84
CA HIS A 48 11.16 -4.90 -16.60
C HIS A 48 11.49 -5.71 -17.88
N GLY A 49 11.10 -5.24 -19.07
CA GLY A 49 11.25 -5.96 -20.33
C GLY A 49 12.71 -6.13 -20.78
N ARG A 50 13.15 -7.38 -21.02
CA ARG A 50 14.53 -7.72 -21.47
C ARG A 50 14.78 -7.65 -22.99
N GLY A 51 13.96 -6.95 -23.79
CA GLY A 51 14.26 -6.96 -25.24
C GLY A 51 13.38 -6.18 -26.21
N VAL A 52 12.24 -5.61 -25.80
CA VAL A 52 11.36 -4.90 -26.78
C VAL A 52 10.93 -3.50 -26.31
N LEU A 53 11.04 -3.17 -25.01
CA LEU A 53 10.42 -1.96 -24.43
C LEU A 53 11.29 -1.20 -23.43
N LYS A 54 12.63 -1.28 -23.55
CA LYS A 54 13.54 -0.53 -22.66
C LYS A 54 13.62 0.95 -23.07
N SER A 55 12.50 1.67 -22.96
CA SER A 55 12.47 3.13 -23.07
C SER A 55 11.98 3.71 -21.75
N ASP A 56 12.93 4.05 -20.88
CA ASP A 56 12.70 4.64 -19.55
C ASP A 56 11.75 5.85 -19.63
N ARG A 57 11.81 6.60 -20.75
CA ARG A 57 10.94 7.75 -21.01
C ARG A 57 9.47 7.37 -21.21
N MET A 58 9.19 6.30 -21.95
CA MET A 58 7.82 5.85 -22.19
C MET A 58 7.21 5.25 -20.91
N ALA A 59 7.98 4.43 -20.20
CA ALA A 59 7.59 3.87 -18.91
C ALA A 59 7.24 4.98 -17.90
N SER A 60 8.12 5.98 -17.76
CA SER A 60 7.91 7.12 -16.87
C SER A 60 6.67 7.93 -17.26
N SER A 61 6.44 8.16 -18.56
CA SER A 61 5.27 8.88 -19.04
C SER A 61 3.96 8.16 -18.70
N TYR A 62 3.91 6.85 -18.90
CA TYR A 62 2.73 6.06 -18.58
C TYR A 62 2.52 5.91 -17.06
N MET A 63 3.59 5.79 -16.27
CA MET A 63 3.50 5.79 -14.81
C MET A 63 2.90 7.11 -14.29
N PHE A 64 3.40 8.24 -14.80
CA PHE A 64 2.89 9.56 -14.44
C PHE A 64 1.42 9.73 -14.83
N GLN A 65 1.06 9.32 -16.05
CA GLN A 65 -0.33 9.36 -16.50
C GLN A 65 -1.24 8.45 -15.66
N ALA A 66 -0.78 7.26 -15.27
CA ALA A 66 -1.53 6.37 -14.38
C ALA A 66 -1.80 7.03 -13.02
N ALA A 67 -0.80 7.69 -12.43
CA ALA A 67 -0.94 8.35 -11.14
C ALA A 67 -1.88 9.57 -11.22
N GLN A 68 -1.79 10.36 -12.29
CA GLN A 68 -2.71 11.48 -12.55
C GLN A 68 -4.15 11.03 -12.70
N LEU A 69 -4.38 9.85 -13.31
CA LEU A 69 -5.70 9.25 -13.46
C LEU A 69 -6.16 8.51 -12.19
N GLY A 70 -5.38 8.56 -11.10
CA GLY A 70 -5.78 8.00 -9.82
C GLY A 70 -5.41 6.53 -9.61
N SER A 71 -4.45 5.95 -10.34
CA SER A 71 -3.96 4.61 -9.99
C SER A 71 -3.20 4.68 -8.64
N PRO A 72 -3.69 4.02 -7.57
CA PRO A 72 -3.06 4.11 -6.25
C PRO A 72 -1.66 3.50 -6.24
N LEU A 73 -1.42 2.43 -7.01
CA LEU A 73 -0.10 1.83 -7.16
C LEU A 73 0.88 2.71 -7.95
N ALA A 74 0.39 3.46 -8.93
CA ALA A 74 1.24 4.41 -9.65
C ALA A 74 1.60 5.61 -8.77
N GLN A 75 0.65 6.10 -7.97
CA GLN A 75 0.92 7.14 -6.98
C GLN A 75 1.96 6.68 -5.95
N VAL A 76 1.84 5.45 -5.42
CA VAL A 76 2.87 4.85 -4.57
C VAL A 76 4.23 4.81 -5.26
N ARG A 77 4.29 4.37 -6.53
CA ARG A 77 5.58 4.31 -7.25
C ARG A 77 6.25 5.67 -7.37
N ILE A 78 5.47 6.71 -7.68
CA ILE A 78 5.99 8.09 -7.76
C ILE A 78 6.40 8.58 -6.36
N GLY A 79 5.62 8.27 -5.32
CA GLY A 79 5.99 8.57 -3.93
C GLY A 79 7.31 7.93 -3.53
N ASN A 80 7.48 6.64 -3.85
CA ASN A 80 8.71 5.88 -3.61
C ASN A 80 9.91 6.49 -4.36
N TYR A 81 9.72 6.92 -5.60
CA TYR A 81 10.76 7.60 -6.37
C TYR A 81 11.28 8.85 -5.62
N PHE A 82 10.37 9.70 -5.13
CA PHE A 82 10.75 10.93 -4.43
C PHE A 82 11.33 10.71 -3.03
N SER A 83 10.90 9.68 -2.30
CA SER A 83 11.32 9.47 -0.90
C SER A 83 12.49 8.49 -0.72
N PHE A 84 12.66 7.52 -1.62
CA PHE A 84 13.59 6.41 -1.40
C PHE A 84 14.58 6.16 -2.54
N GLU A 85 14.18 6.37 -3.80
CA GLU A 85 15.02 5.99 -4.96
C GLU A 85 16.01 7.10 -5.38
N LEU A 86 15.66 8.37 -5.17
CA LEU A 86 16.57 9.49 -5.43
C LEU A 86 17.75 9.49 -4.45
N PRO A 87 18.94 10.03 -4.86
CA PRO A 87 20.02 10.31 -3.93
C PRO A 87 19.52 11.13 -2.74
N ARG A 88 20.01 10.87 -1.52
CA ARG A 88 19.47 11.45 -0.28
C ARG A 88 19.34 12.98 -0.29
N ASN A 89 20.25 13.69 -0.97
CA ASN A 89 20.22 15.15 -1.12
C ASN A 89 19.21 15.68 -2.16
N ARG A 90 18.52 14.79 -2.87
CA ARG A 90 17.48 15.09 -3.88
C ARG A 90 16.12 14.49 -3.53
N GLN A 91 16.01 13.74 -2.43
CA GLN A 91 14.74 13.22 -1.97
C GLN A 91 13.82 14.37 -1.53
N ASP A 92 12.52 14.22 -1.78
CA ASP A 92 11.49 15.19 -1.44
C ASP A 92 10.30 14.48 -0.78
N ASP A 93 10.39 14.33 0.54
CA ASP A 93 9.36 13.67 1.33
C ASP A 93 8.03 14.44 1.35
N ARG A 94 8.03 15.76 1.09
CA ARG A 94 6.77 16.53 1.00
C ARG A 94 6.05 16.21 -0.30
N MET A 95 6.79 16.14 -1.40
CA MET A 95 6.22 15.72 -2.68
C MET A 95 5.76 14.26 -2.61
N ALA A 96 6.60 13.37 -2.06
CA ALA A 96 6.22 11.97 -1.86
C ALA A 96 4.95 11.82 -1.03
N GLU A 97 4.83 12.57 0.07
CA GLU A 97 3.65 12.55 0.95
C GLU A 97 2.36 12.90 0.20
N SER A 98 2.40 13.84 -0.75
CA SER A 98 1.20 14.18 -1.55
C SER A 98 0.69 12.98 -2.35
N TYR A 99 1.59 12.18 -2.93
CA TYR A 99 1.22 10.96 -3.67
C TYR A 99 0.75 9.84 -2.73
N PHE A 100 1.46 9.63 -1.61
CA PHE A 100 1.08 8.62 -0.63
C PHE A 100 -0.26 8.92 0.02
N ARG A 101 -0.59 10.17 0.34
CA ARG A 101 -1.92 10.54 0.84
C ARG A 101 -3.02 10.23 -0.16
N CYS A 102 -2.83 10.58 -1.44
CA CYS A 102 -3.76 10.22 -2.51
C CYS A 102 -3.93 8.69 -2.62
N ALA A 103 -2.85 7.93 -2.51
CA ALA A 103 -2.88 6.47 -2.60
C ALA A 103 -3.57 5.82 -1.40
N GLY A 104 -3.22 6.23 -0.18
CA GLY A 104 -3.79 5.73 1.07
C GLY A 104 -5.25 6.15 1.31
N GLY A 105 -5.71 7.20 0.64
CA GLY A 105 -7.12 7.61 0.61
C GLY A 105 -8.01 6.67 -0.19
N GLN A 106 -7.45 5.83 -1.06
CA GLN A 106 -8.20 4.90 -1.91
C GLN A 106 -8.29 3.51 -1.30
N ASP A 107 -9.28 2.72 -1.71
CA ASP A 107 -9.51 1.36 -1.18
C ASP A 107 -8.60 0.30 -1.85
N SER A 108 -7.30 0.58 -1.92
CA SER A 108 -6.26 -0.38 -2.33
C SER A 108 -5.43 -0.77 -1.11
N PRO A 109 -5.65 -1.98 -0.54
CA PRO A 109 -4.91 -2.45 0.62
C PRO A 109 -3.39 -2.39 0.45
N GLU A 110 -2.90 -2.74 -0.74
CA GLU A 110 -1.47 -2.70 -1.07
C GLU A 110 -0.92 -1.27 -1.00
N ALA A 111 -1.62 -0.31 -1.61
CA ALA A 111 -1.18 1.08 -1.61
C ALA A 111 -1.27 1.75 -0.22
N ILE A 112 -2.25 1.35 0.58
CA ILE A 112 -2.39 1.79 1.96
C ILE A 112 -1.22 1.28 2.83
N ILE A 113 -0.77 0.04 2.64
CA ILE A 113 0.40 -0.50 3.35
C ILE A 113 1.68 0.26 3.00
N GLU A 114 1.88 0.56 1.72
CA GLU A 114 3.03 1.36 1.27
C GLU A 114 2.97 2.79 1.83
N THR A 115 1.76 3.36 1.94
CA THR A 115 1.55 4.66 2.60
C THR A 115 1.88 4.60 4.10
N ALA A 116 1.49 3.53 4.79
CA ALA A 116 1.86 3.32 6.19
C ALA A 116 3.38 3.23 6.37
N ALA A 117 4.06 2.45 5.52
CA ALA A 117 5.51 2.30 5.52
C ALA A 117 6.23 3.63 5.24
N PHE A 118 5.73 4.45 4.32
CA PHE A 118 6.25 5.80 4.10
C PHE A 118 6.21 6.66 5.37
N TYR A 119 5.07 6.69 6.06
CA TYR A 119 4.94 7.45 7.30
C TYR A 119 5.84 6.89 8.41
N GLU A 120 5.99 5.58 8.48
CA GLU A 120 6.83 4.92 9.46
C GLU A 120 8.32 5.22 9.24
N ILE A 121 8.78 5.09 7.99
CA ILE A 121 10.21 5.04 7.64
C ILE A 121 10.74 6.42 7.29
N ALA A 122 10.10 7.14 6.37
CA ALA A 122 10.59 8.43 5.91
C ALA A 122 10.20 9.55 6.87
N LYS A 123 8.91 9.64 7.23
CA LYS A 123 8.39 10.70 8.09
C LYS A 123 8.59 10.45 9.58
N LYS A 124 8.91 9.22 9.98
CA LYS A 124 9.01 8.79 11.40
C LYS A 124 7.76 9.13 12.22
N ASN A 125 6.58 9.16 11.57
CA ASN A 125 5.29 9.45 12.18
C ASN A 125 4.57 8.14 12.49
N LYS A 126 4.84 7.60 13.68
CA LYS A 126 4.32 6.31 14.15
C LYS A 126 2.80 6.26 14.30
N PRO A 127 2.11 7.26 14.88
CA PRO A 127 0.66 7.22 15.00
C PRO A 127 -0.03 7.32 13.62
N ARG A 128 0.50 8.13 12.68
CA ARG A 128 -0.05 8.16 11.32
C ARG A 128 0.23 6.86 10.55
N ALA A 129 1.37 6.22 10.75
CA ALA A 129 1.63 4.90 10.19
C ALA A 129 0.61 3.86 10.70
N LEU A 130 0.38 3.79 12.02
CA LEU A 130 -0.63 2.88 12.58
C LEU A 130 -2.06 3.19 12.10
N PHE A 131 -2.41 4.46 11.89
CA PHE A 131 -3.68 4.82 11.28
C PHE A 131 -3.87 4.17 9.90
N TYR A 132 -2.87 4.24 9.02
CA TYR A 132 -2.94 3.58 7.71
C TYR A 132 -2.87 2.05 7.82
N TYR A 133 -2.10 1.48 8.76
CA TYR A 133 -2.16 0.03 9.03
C TYR A 133 -3.54 -0.42 9.49
N GLN A 134 -4.22 0.36 10.34
CA GLN A 134 -5.61 0.09 10.76
C GLN A 134 -6.59 0.18 9.59
N ARG A 135 -6.41 1.16 8.70
CA ARG A 135 -7.20 1.25 7.47
C ARG A 135 -6.98 0.03 6.58
N ALA A 136 -5.74 -0.39 6.34
CA ALA A 136 -5.44 -1.61 5.58
C ALA A 136 -6.07 -2.85 6.24
N ALA A 137 -5.98 -2.96 7.57
CA ALA A 137 -6.62 -4.03 8.33
C ALA A 137 -8.15 -4.03 8.13
N SER A 138 -8.80 -2.87 8.13
CA SER A 138 -10.25 -2.76 7.87
C SER A 138 -10.65 -3.31 6.49
N LEU A 139 -9.72 -3.26 5.53
CA LEU A 139 -9.87 -3.85 4.19
C LEU A 139 -9.33 -5.28 4.09
N GLY A 140 -9.13 -5.97 5.22
CA GLY A 140 -8.70 -7.37 5.26
C GLY A 140 -7.22 -7.60 4.98
N ASN A 141 -6.39 -6.55 5.06
CA ASN A 141 -4.96 -6.72 4.82
C ASN A 141 -4.26 -7.35 6.02
N PHE A 142 -3.64 -8.50 5.78
CA PHE A 142 -2.92 -9.26 6.81
C PHE A 142 -1.70 -8.53 7.38
N THR A 143 -0.98 -7.76 6.55
CA THR A 143 0.17 -6.94 6.99
C THR A 143 -0.30 -5.82 7.91
N GLY A 144 -1.45 -5.21 7.61
CA GLY A 144 -2.08 -4.20 8.47
C GLY A 144 -2.39 -4.76 9.86
N VAL A 145 -3.08 -5.92 9.90
CA VAL A 145 -3.40 -6.60 11.17
C VAL A 145 -2.14 -7.02 11.92
N SER A 146 -1.12 -7.53 11.24
CA SER A 146 0.13 -7.97 11.86
C SER A 146 0.89 -6.83 12.53
N ASN A 147 0.98 -5.66 11.89
CA ASN A 147 1.60 -4.48 12.50
C ASN A 147 0.83 -3.97 13.72
N LEU A 148 -0.51 -3.96 13.67
CA LEU A 148 -1.35 -3.58 14.81
C LEU A 148 -1.19 -4.57 15.98
N ARG A 149 -1.13 -5.86 15.69
CA ARG A 149 -0.87 -6.89 16.71
C ARG A 149 0.49 -6.67 17.38
N GLY A 150 1.53 -6.42 16.59
CA GLY A 150 2.88 -6.12 17.11
C GLY A 150 2.92 -4.84 17.95
N ALA A 151 2.21 -3.79 17.53
CA ALA A 151 2.17 -2.49 18.21
C ALA A 151 1.66 -2.55 19.66
N PHE A 152 0.81 -3.54 19.97
CA PHE A 152 0.17 -3.68 21.28
C PHE A 152 0.56 -4.95 22.04
N GLU A 153 1.56 -5.68 21.53
CA GLU A 153 2.00 -6.94 22.12
C GLU A 153 2.45 -6.80 23.59
N THR A 154 2.11 -7.81 24.40
CA THR A 154 2.36 -7.81 25.84
C THR A 154 3.84 -7.97 26.19
N MET A 155 4.63 -8.58 25.31
CA MET A 155 6.09 -8.68 25.39
C MET A 155 6.70 -8.05 24.11
N PRO A 156 6.74 -6.72 24.03
CA PRO A 156 7.09 -6.02 22.80
C PRO A 156 8.52 -6.35 22.37
N HIS A 157 8.67 -6.70 21.10
CA HIS A 157 9.98 -6.64 20.45
C HIS A 157 10.19 -5.19 19.97
N PRO A 158 11.31 -4.52 20.33
CA PRO A 158 11.47 -3.06 20.14
C PRO A 158 11.29 -2.53 18.71
N ILE A 159 11.32 -3.41 17.71
CA ILE A 159 11.18 -3.04 16.29
C ILE A 159 9.69 -2.96 15.88
N HIS A 160 8.81 -3.71 16.55
CA HIS A 160 7.42 -3.91 16.11
C HIS A 160 6.38 -3.21 16.98
N ASP A 161 6.79 -2.56 18.08
CA ASP A 161 5.87 -1.88 19.01
C ASP A 161 5.52 -0.45 18.58
N PHE A 162 6.21 0.10 17.58
CA PHE A 162 6.07 1.49 17.12
C PHE A 162 6.26 2.54 18.24
N GLY A 163 6.80 2.17 19.41
CA GLY A 163 6.88 3.01 20.61
C GLY A 163 5.59 3.10 21.43
N TYR A 164 4.57 2.29 21.11
CA TYR A 164 3.34 2.21 21.89
C TYR A 164 3.53 1.39 23.18
N LYS A 165 2.68 1.68 24.18
CA LYS A 165 2.59 0.84 25.38
C LYS A 165 1.81 -0.44 25.05
N PRO A 166 2.20 -1.59 25.63
CA PRO A 166 1.41 -2.81 25.53
C PRO A 166 -0.07 -2.58 25.89
N ASN A 167 -0.98 -3.20 25.14
CA ASN A 167 -2.41 -3.15 25.39
C ASN A 167 -3.02 -4.53 25.15
N PRO A 168 -3.26 -5.33 26.21
CA PRO A 168 -3.79 -6.68 26.08
C PRO A 168 -5.13 -6.77 25.33
N GLU A 169 -6.04 -5.81 25.53
CA GLU A 169 -7.35 -5.82 24.87
C GLU A 169 -7.22 -5.62 23.36
N LEU A 170 -6.41 -4.65 22.93
CA LEU A 170 -6.12 -4.43 21.51
C LEU A 170 -5.32 -5.59 20.91
N TYR A 171 -4.36 -6.15 21.67
CA TYR A 171 -3.60 -7.32 21.24
C TYR A 171 -4.50 -8.52 20.94
N GLU A 172 -5.44 -8.84 21.84
CA GLU A 172 -6.38 -9.94 21.65
C GLU A 172 -7.35 -9.68 20.49
N LEU A 173 -7.82 -8.44 20.34
CA LEU A 173 -8.61 -8.02 19.18
C LEU A 173 -7.86 -8.30 17.87
N TYR A 174 -6.66 -7.76 17.70
CA TYR A 174 -5.90 -7.93 16.45
C TYR A 174 -5.42 -9.38 16.25
N THR A 175 -5.17 -10.13 17.33
CA THR A 175 -4.91 -11.58 17.26
C THR A 175 -6.12 -12.35 16.74
N THR A 176 -7.33 -11.96 17.15
CA THR A 176 -8.57 -12.56 16.66
C THR A 176 -8.77 -12.27 15.17
N LEU A 177 -8.61 -11.02 14.75
CA LEU A 177 -8.71 -10.63 13.32
C LEU A 177 -7.66 -11.35 12.47
N TRP A 178 -6.44 -11.52 12.99
CA TRP A 178 -5.36 -12.25 12.33
C TRP A 178 -5.75 -13.71 12.05
N LYS A 179 -6.30 -14.40 13.06
CA LYS A 179 -6.78 -15.78 12.92
C LYS A 179 -7.92 -15.89 11.93
N GLN A 180 -8.86 -14.94 11.96
CA GLN A 180 -9.96 -14.88 10.99
C GLN A 180 -9.45 -14.72 9.55
N LEU A 181 -8.51 -13.79 9.31
CA LEU A 181 -7.92 -13.60 7.98
C LEU A 181 -7.06 -14.77 7.51
N GLN A 182 -6.43 -15.51 8.44
CA GLN A 182 -5.70 -16.74 8.11
C GLN A 182 -6.66 -17.84 7.61
N ALA A 183 -7.88 -17.90 8.16
CA ALA A 183 -8.90 -18.84 7.73
C ALA A 183 -9.61 -18.40 6.43
N ASP A 184 -9.87 -17.09 6.27
CA ASP A 184 -10.46 -16.51 5.06
C ASP A 184 -9.87 -15.13 4.76
N ASN A 185 -9.06 -15.05 3.69
CA ASN A 185 -8.39 -13.83 3.26
C ASN A 185 -9.33 -12.82 2.55
N ASN A 186 -10.60 -13.16 2.34
CA ASN A 186 -11.60 -12.26 1.76
C ASN A 186 -12.36 -11.46 2.80
N LEU A 187 -12.17 -11.73 4.10
CA LEU A 187 -12.85 -10.99 5.17
C LEU A 187 -12.48 -9.50 5.16
N ARG A 188 -13.44 -8.67 5.56
CA ARG A 188 -13.31 -7.22 5.70
C ARG A 188 -13.92 -6.78 7.03
N PHE A 189 -13.40 -5.71 7.62
CA PHE A 189 -13.82 -5.20 8.93
C PHE A 189 -14.19 -3.71 8.82
N PRO A 190 -15.30 -3.36 8.15
CA PRO A 190 -15.62 -1.98 7.78
C PRO A 190 -15.80 -1.02 8.98
N ASN A 191 -16.16 -1.54 10.16
CA ASN A 191 -16.33 -0.72 11.36
C ASN A 191 -15.08 -0.67 12.26
N LEU A 192 -13.98 -1.36 11.90
CA LEU A 192 -12.79 -1.51 12.76
C LEU A 192 -12.26 -0.18 13.29
N MET A 193 -12.14 0.83 12.43
CA MET A 193 -11.58 2.14 12.81
C MET A 193 -12.53 2.96 13.69
N LYS A 194 -13.83 2.76 13.54
CA LYS A 194 -14.87 3.47 14.31
C LYS A 194 -15.03 2.85 15.70
N ASP A 195 -15.10 1.53 15.76
CA ASP A 195 -15.40 0.79 16.99
C ASP A 195 -14.15 0.65 17.87
N HIS A 196 -12.96 0.67 17.28
CA HIS A 196 -11.68 0.52 17.97
C HIS A 196 -10.68 1.62 17.59
N PRO A 197 -10.96 2.90 17.89
CA PRO A 197 -10.05 3.99 17.55
C PRO A 197 -8.70 3.82 18.25
N LEU A 198 -7.60 4.02 17.52
CA LEU A 198 -6.24 3.87 18.09
C LEU A 198 -6.00 4.83 19.27
N PRO A 199 -5.24 4.40 20.29
CA PRO A 199 -4.80 5.28 21.37
C PRO A 199 -3.76 6.30 20.85
N ALA A 200 -3.54 7.37 21.62
CA ALA A 200 -2.45 8.30 21.36
C ALA A 200 -1.09 7.61 21.58
N HIS A 201 -0.13 7.88 20.68
CA HIS A 201 1.26 7.48 20.87
C HIS A 201 1.87 8.22 22.07
N PRO A 202 2.66 7.56 22.95
CA PRO A 202 3.17 8.18 24.18
C PRO A 202 3.95 9.48 24.00
N THR A 203 4.64 9.66 22.87
CA THR A 203 5.46 10.86 22.59
C THR A 203 5.04 11.64 21.34
N GLN A 204 4.16 11.08 20.51
CA GLN A 204 3.77 11.67 19.21
C GLN A 204 2.27 12.00 19.16
N GLY A 205 1.51 11.72 20.22
CA GLY A 205 0.07 11.96 20.26
C GLY A 205 -0.67 11.16 19.17
N PHE A 206 -1.67 11.77 18.55
CA PHE A 206 -2.43 11.17 17.46
C PHE A 206 -1.78 11.36 16.08
N ASP A 207 -0.81 12.28 15.98
CA ASP A 207 -0.06 12.58 14.77
C ASP A 207 1.23 13.30 15.14
N ALA A 208 2.39 12.84 14.67
CA ALA A 208 3.67 13.48 15.04
C ALA A 208 3.77 14.95 14.61
N GLU A 209 3.04 15.39 13.59
CA GLU A 209 2.98 16.79 13.15
C GLU A 209 1.85 17.58 13.83
N HIS A 210 0.81 16.88 14.30
CA HIS A 210 -0.36 17.45 14.98
C HIS A 210 -0.82 16.58 16.18
N PRO A 211 -0.07 16.57 17.30
CA PRO A 211 -0.26 15.56 18.36
C PRO A 211 -1.66 15.50 18.97
N ASP A 212 -2.40 16.60 18.94
CA ASP A 212 -3.73 16.74 19.55
C ASP A 212 -4.89 16.35 18.61
N ARG A 213 -4.61 16.01 17.34
CA ARG A 213 -5.63 15.76 16.32
C ARG A 213 -5.47 14.39 15.67
N ARG A 214 -6.57 13.63 15.58
CA ARG A 214 -6.61 12.38 14.83
C ARG A 214 -6.48 12.64 13.32
N PRO A 215 -5.67 11.85 12.60
CA PRO A 215 -5.59 11.93 11.15
C PRO A 215 -6.94 11.58 10.52
N GLU A 216 -7.26 12.29 9.44
CA GLU A 216 -8.42 12.07 8.58
C GLU A 216 -7.91 11.65 7.19
N LEU A 217 -8.76 10.97 6.42
CA LEU A 217 -8.45 10.57 5.05
C LEU A 217 -8.48 11.76 4.10
#